data_AF-A0A523M830-F1
#
_entry.id   AF-A0A523M830-F1
#
_cell.length_a   1.000
_cell.length_b   1.000
_cell.length_c   1.000
_cell.angle_alpha   90.00
_cell.angle_beta   90.00
_cell.angle_gamma   90.00
#
_symmetry.space_group_name_H-M   'P 1'
#
loop_
_entity.id
_entity.type
_entity.pdbx_description
1 polymer ?
#
loop_
_entity_poly.entity_id
_entity_poly.type
_entity_poly.pdbx_seq_one_letter_code
_entity_poly.pdbx_strand_id
1 'polypeptide(L)'
;MSSDKVDLSQIRGDWDFHSRYVTNAMEQTLKRANKYWRELKKASRKKGQVPVDGQLMEEFIEACMQTRALTDDYLILNECKPTAKRKTTKKTKKKVVKKTTAAKAKKKARKKAGGRK
;
A
#
# COMPACT_ATOMS: atom_id res chain seq x y z
N MET A 1 30.36 3.64 -0.14
CA MET A 1 28.92 3.55 0.15
C MET A 1 28.21 4.62 -0.66
N SER A 2 27.55 4.23 -1.75
CA SER A 2 26.95 5.14 -2.74
C SER A 2 25.78 5.92 -2.12
N SER A 3 25.85 7.24 -2.19
CA SER A 3 24.83 8.20 -1.70
C SER A 3 23.62 8.30 -2.65
N ASP A 4 23.21 7.21 -3.28
CA ASP A 4 22.03 7.20 -4.12
C ASP A 4 20.81 7.06 -3.21
N LYS A 5 19.99 8.12 -3.16
CA LYS A 5 18.68 8.07 -2.50
C LYS A 5 17.85 7.00 -3.19
N VAL A 6 17.83 5.81 -2.61
CA VAL A 6 17.00 4.68 -3.06
C VAL A 6 15.57 5.18 -3.16
N ASP A 7 15.02 5.19 -4.37
CA ASP A 7 13.62 5.57 -4.58
C ASP A 7 12.71 4.44 -4.15
N LEU A 8 12.33 4.45 -2.87
CA LEU A 8 11.37 3.51 -2.28
C LEU A 8 9.92 3.80 -2.74
N SER A 9 9.71 4.53 -3.83
CA SER A 9 8.36 4.82 -4.36
C SER A 9 7.59 3.57 -4.81
N GLN A 10 8.29 2.50 -5.20
CA GLN A 10 7.66 1.19 -5.40
C GLN A 10 7.16 0.57 -4.08
N ILE A 11 7.88 0.78 -2.97
CA ILE A 11 7.40 0.41 -1.61
C ILE A 11 6.28 1.37 -1.14
N ARG A 12 6.20 2.60 -1.67
CA ARG A 12 5.11 3.55 -1.33
C ARG A 12 3.73 3.12 -1.87
N GLY A 13 3.68 2.32 -2.93
CA GLY A 13 2.44 1.63 -3.34
C GLY A 13 2.11 0.41 -2.47
N ASP A 14 3.11 -0.08 -1.74
CA ASP A 14 3.11 -1.32 -0.96
C ASP A 14 2.84 -1.09 0.53
N TRP A 15 2.91 0.15 1.02
CA TRP A 15 2.68 0.48 2.42
C TRP A 15 1.26 0.14 2.90
N ASP A 16 0.24 0.49 2.11
CA ASP A 16 -1.16 0.17 2.45
C ASP A 16 -1.40 -1.35 2.42
N PHE A 17 -0.78 -2.05 1.48
CA PHE A 17 -0.83 -3.51 1.41
C PHE A 17 -0.15 -4.15 2.63
N HIS A 18 1.08 -3.75 2.96
CA HIS A 18 1.81 -4.25 4.11
C HIS A 18 1.12 -3.91 5.44
N SER A 19 0.56 -2.71 5.56
CA SER A 19 -0.24 -2.32 6.74
C SER A 19 -1.44 -3.23 6.95
N ARG A 20 -2.19 -3.52 5.87
CA ARG A 20 -3.32 -4.47 5.91
C ARG A 20 -2.87 -5.89 6.20
N TYR A 21 -1.76 -6.33 5.60
CA TYR A 21 -1.17 -7.64 5.84
C TYR A 21 -0.78 -7.82 7.31
N VAL A 22 0.00 -6.90 7.87
CA VAL A 22 0.45 -6.95 9.27
C VAL A 22 -0.75 -6.89 10.22
N THR A 23 -1.75 -6.06 9.93
CA THR A 23 -2.99 -6.00 10.73
C THR A 23 -3.72 -7.35 10.72
N ASN A 24 -3.91 -7.96 9.55
CA ASN A 24 -4.58 -9.26 9.44
C ASN A 24 -3.76 -10.38 10.10
N ALA A 25 -2.44 -10.38 9.92
CA ALA A 25 -1.53 -11.33 10.56
C ALA A 25 -1.64 -11.23 12.09
N MET A 26 -1.61 -10.01 12.64
CA MET A 26 -1.76 -9.74 14.07
C MET A 26 -3.10 -10.25 14.61
N GLU A 27 -4.20 -10.01 13.89
CA GLU A 27 -5.51 -10.52 14.29
C GLU A 27 -5.55 -12.06 14.31
N GLN A 28 -4.93 -12.70 13.33
CA GLN A 28 -4.90 -14.17 13.24
C GLN A 28 -4.05 -14.78 14.35
N THR A 29 -2.86 -14.23 14.64
CA THR A 29 -2.00 -14.73 15.71
C THR A 29 -2.64 -14.51 17.08
N LEU A 30 -3.32 -13.37 17.31
CA LEU A 30 -4.07 -13.13 18.54
C LEU A 30 -5.27 -14.09 18.70
N LYS A 31 -6.01 -14.38 17.62
CA LYS A 31 -7.08 -15.39 17.65
C LYS A 31 -6.51 -16.78 18.01
N ARG A 32 -5.36 -17.14 17.44
CA ARG A 32 -4.66 -18.40 17.72
C ARG A 32 -4.16 -18.48 19.17
N ALA A 33 -3.50 -17.45 19.69
CA ALA A 33 -3.06 -17.38 21.08
C ALA A 33 -4.24 -17.52 22.06
N ASN A 34 -5.35 -16.81 21.80
CA ASN A 34 -6.56 -16.93 22.61
C ASN A 34 -7.21 -18.32 22.55
N LYS A 35 -7.18 -18.98 21.39
CA LYS A 35 -7.66 -20.36 21.24
C LYS A 35 -6.84 -21.30 22.13
N TYR A 36 -5.51 -21.28 22.00
CA TYR A 36 -4.63 -22.14 22.79
C TYR A 36 -4.75 -21.86 24.28
N TRP A 37 -4.87 -20.59 24.69
CA TRP A 37 -5.09 -20.24 26.09
C TRP A 37 -6.38 -20.85 26.66
N ARG A 38 -7.45 -20.90 25.86
CA ARG A 38 -8.71 -21.57 26.27
C ARG A 38 -8.52 -23.08 26.37
N GLU A 39 -7.78 -23.68 25.45
CA GLU A 39 -7.49 -25.13 25.48
C GLU A 39 -6.60 -25.49 26.68
N LEU A 40 -5.57 -24.69 26.99
CA LEU A 40 -4.73 -24.85 28.18
C LEU A 40 -5.55 -24.80 29.47
N LYS A 41 -6.49 -23.86 29.56
CA LYS A 41 -7.41 -23.76 30.70
C LYS A 41 -8.35 -24.96 30.81
N LYS A 42 -8.78 -25.55 29.69
CA LYS A 42 -9.60 -26.79 29.68
C LYS A 42 -8.80 -28.03 30.06
N ALA A 43 -7.54 -28.10 29.63
CA ALA A 43 -6.63 -29.21 29.94
C ALA A 43 -6.16 -29.18 31.41
N SER A 44 -6.38 -28.08 32.12
CA SER A 44 -5.98 -27.96 33.51
C SER A 44 -6.77 -28.86 34.44
N ARG A 45 -6.04 -29.53 35.34
CA ARG A 45 -6.61 -30.38 36.40
C ARG A 45 -7.16 -29.58 37.58
N LYS A 46 -6.72 -28.33 37.75
CA LYS A 46 -7.10 -27.49 38.90
C LYS A 46 -7.39 -26.07 38.43
N LYS A 47 -8.49 -25.51 38.94
CA LYS A 47 -8.87 -24.13 38.66
C LYS A 47 -7.71 -23.17 39.00
N GLY A 48 -7.33 -22.34 38.02
CA GLY A 48 -6.24 -21.38 38.16
C GLY A 48 -4.85 -21.89 37.79
N GLN A 49 -4.70 -23.18 37.50
CA GLN A 49 -3.45 -23.73 36.95
C GLN A 49 -3.59 -23.93 35.44
N VAL A 50 -2.46 -24.01 34.74
CA VAL A 50 -2.37 -24.45 33.34
C VAL A 50 -1.19 -25.40 33.22
N PRO A 51 -1.26 -26.42 32.36
CA PRO A 51 -0.12 -27.27 32.08
C PRO A 51 0.97 -26.43 31.39
N VAL A 52 2.16 -26.46 31.96
CA VAL A 52 3.34 -25.74 31.43
C VAL A 52 4.19 -26.61 30.51
N ASP A 53 4.06 -27.93 30.63
CA ASP A 53 4.78 -28.89 29.81
C ASP A 53 3.87 -29.44 28.70
N GLY A 54 4.44 -29.52 27.49
CA GLY A 54 3.81 -30.14 26.34
C GLY A 54 3.50 -29.17 25.20
N GLN A 55 3.20 -29.77 24.04
CA GLN A 55 3.06 -29.08 22.76
C GLN A 55 2.06 -27.92 22.78
N LEU A 56 0.97 -28.01 23.55
CA LEU A 56 -0.04 -26.95 23.62
C LEU A 56 0.51 -25.66 24.26
N MET A 57 1.40 -25.77 25.25
CA MET A 57 2.04 -24.60 25.86
C MET A 57 3.09 -24.02 24.92
N GLU A 58 3.85 -24.87 24.22
CA GLU A 58 4.82 -24.44 23.20
C GLU A 58 4.14 -23.67 22.05
N GLU A 59 3.03 -24.20 21.51
CA GLU A 59 2.25 -23.54 20.46
C GLU A 59 1.64 -22.22 20.94
N PHE A 60 1.25 -22.12 22.21
CA PHE A 60 0.81 -20.86 22.82
C PHE A 60 1.95 -19.84 22.92
N ILE A 61 3.13 -20.26 23.40
CA ILE A 61 4.32 -19.40 23.49
C ILE A 61 4.73 -18.91 22.10
N GLU A 62 4.75 -19.80 21.11
CA GLU A 62 5.12 -19.44 19.73
C GLU A 62 4.15 -18.40 19.16
N ALA A 63 2.83 -18.57 19.36
CA ALA A 63 1.84 -17.59 18.94
C ALA A 63 2.04 -16.23 19.62
N CYS A 64 2.42 -16.21 20.91
CA CYS A 64 2.77 -14.98 21.62
C CYS A 64 4.05 -14.34 21.05
N MET A 65 5.07 -15.13 20.74
CA MET A 65 6.31 -14.62 20.13
C MET A 65 6.09 -14.04 18.73
N GLN A 66 5.28 -14.71 17.89
CA GLN A 66 4.90 -14.20 16.57
C GLN A 66 4.15 -12.87 16.68
N THR A 67 3.23 -12.76 17.65
CA THR A 67 2.50 -11.51 17.93
C THR A 67 3.46 -10.37 18.33
N ARG A 68 4.49 -10.66 19.12
CA ARG A 68 5.52 -9.67 19.45
C ARG A 68 6.30 -9.21 18.21
N ALA A 69 6.75 -10.13 17.37
CA ALA A 69 7.48 -9.78 16.15
C ALA A 69 6.66 -8.87 15.22
N LEU A 70 5.37 -9.17 15.04
CA LEU A 70 4.45 -8.33 14.26
C LEU A 70 4.21 -6.94 14.87
N THR A 71 4.43 -6.78 16.19
CA THR A 71 4.33 -5.47 16.85
C THR A 71 5.51 -4.58 16.47
N ASP A 72 6.71 -5.16 16.37
CA ASP A 72 7.90 -4.45 15.92
C ASP A 72 7.75 -4.03 14.44
N ASP A 73 7.20 -4.91 13.58
CA ASP A 73 6.88 -4.60 12.19
C ASP A 73 5.91 -3.41 12.05
N TYR A 74 4.95 -3.30 12.96
CA TYR A 74 3.99 -2.19 12.96
C TYR A 74 4.66 -0.83 13.21
N LEU A 75 5.69 -0.78 14.06
CA LEU A 75 6.46 0.43 14.33
C LEU A 75 7.26 0.86 13.09
N ILE A 76 7.94 -0.09 12.44
CA ILE A 76 8.69 0.15 11.20
C ILE A 76 7.75 0.63 10.09
N LEU A 77 6.56 0.01 9.98
CA LEU A 77 5.53 0.46 9.05
C LEU A 77 5.10 1.90 9.34
N ASN A 78 4.89 2.28 10.59
CA ASN A 78 4.49 3.64 10.92
C ASN A 78 5.54 4.68 10.51
N GLU A 79 6.84 4.37 10.65
CA GLU A 79 7.94 5.23 10.17
C GLU A 79 7.96 5.37 8.64
N CYS A 80 7.57 4.31 7.94
CA CYS A 80 7.51 4.27 6.47
C CYS A 80 6.22 4.89 5.89
N LYS A 81 5.32 5.41 6.74
CA LYS A 81 4.05 6.00 6.31
C LYS A 81 4.28 7.17 5.36
N PRO A 82 3.67 7.16 4.15
CA PRO A 82 3.87 8.24 3.20
C PRO A 82 3.30 9.56 3.76
N THR A 83 4.16 10.55 3.97
CA THR A 83 3.74 11.90 4.31
C THR A 83 3.06 12.53 3.10
N ALA A 84 1.85 13.07 3.29
CA ALA A 84 1.08 13.67 2.21
C ALA A 84 1.88 14.82 1.57
N LYS A 85 2.44 14.59 0.37
CA LYS A 85 3.02 15.67 -0.41
C LYS A 85 1.89 16.63 -0.76
N ARG A 86 1.94 17.82 -0.16
CA ARG A 86 1.07 18.98 -0.43
C ARG A 86 0.96 19.13 -1.95
N LYS A 87 -0.24 18.90 -2.51
CA LYS A 87 -0.50 18.96 -3.95
C LYS A 87 -0.16 20.38 -4.44
N THR A 88 1.02 20.58 -5.01
CA THR A 88 1.26 21.75 -5.86
C THR A 88 0.47 21.53 -7.14
N THR A 89 -0.59 22.31 -7.29
CA THR A 89 -1.47 22.36 -8.45
C THR A 89 -0.63 22.63 -9.70
N LYS A 90 -0.26 21.56 -10.41
CA LYS A 90 0.47 21.63 -11.67
C LYS A 90 -0.51 22.17 -12.72
N LYS A 91 -0.52 23.50 -12.93
CA LYS A 91 -1.27 24.14 -14.03
C LYS A 91 -0.87 23.45 -15.34
N THR A 92 -1.79 22.69 -15.91
CA THR A 92 -1.70 22.11 -17.25
C THR A 92 -1.67 23.24 -18.27
N LYS A 93 -0.47 23.70 -18.65
CA LYS A 93 -0.28 24.46 -19.89
C LYS A 93 -0.50 23.51 -21.06
N LYS A 94 -1.75 23.43 -21.56
CA LYS A 94 -2.13 22.72 -22.77
C LYS A 94 -1.44 23.41 -23.96
N LYS A 95 -0.29 22.89 -24.36
CA LYS A 95 0.51 23.37 -25.49
C LYS A 95 -0.12 22.88 -26.79
N VAL A 96 -0.52 23.86 -27.60
CA VAL A 96 -0.81 23.86 -29.05
C VAL A 96 -0.15 22.72 -29.82
N VAL A 97 -0.93 21.89 -30.52
CA VAL A 97 -0.54 21.25 -31.80
C VAL A 97 -1.77 20.98 -32.68
N LYS A 98 -1.66 21.39 -33.95
CA LYS A 98 -2.42 20.98 -35.16
C LYS A 98 -3.88 21.42 -35.34
N LYS A 99 -4.05 22.51 -36.11
CA LYS A 99 -4.95 22.51 -37.27
C LYS A 99 -4.52 23.53 -38.34
N THR A 100 -3.34 23.35 -38.89
CA THR A 100 -2.92 23.95 -40.17
C THR A 100 -3.52 23.16 -41.34
N THR A 101 -4.83 23.25 -41.56
CA THR A 101 -5.47 22.88 -42.85
C THR A 101 -6.90 23.46 -42.92
N ALA A 102 -7.02 24.79 -42.97
CA ALA A 102 -8.31 25.42 -43.33
C ALA A 102 -8.17 26.78 -44.04
N ALA A 103 -6.94 27.20 -44.41
CA ALA A 103 -6.70 28.50 -45.05
C ALA A 103 -6.40 28.44 -46.56
N LYS A 104 -6.45 27.26 -47.19
CA LYS A 104 -6.17 27.10 -48.64
C LYS A 104 -7.39 26.79 -49.52
N ALA A 105 -8.61 26.74 -48.98
CA ALA A 105 -9.83 26.51 -49.77
C ALA A 105 -10.55 27.81 -50.21
N LYS A 106 -10.30 28.97 -49.59
CA LYS A 106 -10.97 30.24 -49.92
C LYS A 106 -10.26 31.15 -50.94
N LYS A 107 -9.05 30.79 -51.41
CA LYS A 107 -8.29 31.63 -52.37
C LYS A 107 -8.31 31.11 -53.82
N LYS A 108 -9.01 30.01 -54.11
CA LYS A 108 -9.14 29.45 -55.48
C LYS A 108 -10.53 29.66 -56.12
N ALA A 109 -11.52 30.15 -55.38
CA ALA A 109 -12.86 30.48 -55.90
C ALA A 109 -13.02 31.94 -56.37
N ARG A 110 -12.05 32.83 -56.09
CA ARG A 110 -12.11 34.26 -56.45
C ARG A 110 -11.27 34.65 -57.68
N LYS A 111 -10.76 33.67 -58.42
CA LYS A 111 -9.98 33.84 -59.66
C LYS A 111 -10.62 33.24 -60.92
N LYS A 112 -11.91 32.86 -60.86
CA LYS A 112 -12.72 32.41 -62.01
C LYS A 112 -13.93 33.33 -62.28
N ALA A 113 -13.81 34.61 -61.97
CA ALA A 113 -14.83 35.63 -62.27
C ALA A 113 -14.22 36.88 -62.94
N GLY A 114 -13.19 36.70 -63.78
CA GLY A 114 -12.63 37.81 -64.54
C GLY A 114 -11.68 37.30 -65.62
N GLY A 115 -12.16 37.19 -66.84
CA GLY A 115 -11.30 36.99 -68.01
C GLY A 115 -11.83 36.02 -69.08
N ARG A 116 -12.82 36.47 -69.86
CA ARG A 116 -13.00 36.21 -71.30
C ARG A 116 -14.14 37.14 -71.73
N LYS A 117 -13.76 38.26 -72.36
CA LYS A 117 -13.90 38.52 -73.80
C LYS A 117 -15.36 38.65 -74.19
#